data_AF-A0A7S0BFX8-F1
#
_entry.id   AF-A0A7S0BFX8-F1
#
_cell.length_a   1.000
_cell.length_b   1.000
_cell.length_c   1.000
_cell.angle_alpha   90.00
_cell.angle_beta   90.00
_cell.angle_gamma   90.00
#
_symmetry.space_group_name_H-M   'P 1'
#
loop_
_entity.id
_entity.type
_entity.pdbx_description
1 polymer ?
#
loop_
_entity_poly.entity_id
_entity_poly.type
_entity_poly.pdbx_seq_one_letter_code
_entity_poly.pdbx_strand_id
1 'polypeptide(L)'
;ALSSFDRAADWADLIRYLQRVNDVLKRHENVGPVIPEQLLLGKRLAQCLDSSFQSGVHLKALETYRNVFTRLGPRELAKSLYIYSSGLFPLLSNSSTPVKRDLLSLYEEYFLPVGSDLRNVLDGLVLALLPGLEDETSEFYSIVLKLLADLQSIVDDDLRFSVSLWRALLLAPNRILALAFLTHCYRKETVPLPPPEIVAPALTAALAEKDSLVQRNVLD
;
A
#
# COMPACT_ATOMS: atom_id res chain seq x y z
N ALA A 1 2.57 26.76 0.93
CA ALA A 1 2.76 25.70 1.93
C ALA A 1 3.84 24.70 1.48
N LEU A 2 3.70 24.09 0.30
CA LEU A 2 4.56 22.99 -0.18
C LEU A 2 6.04 23.36 -0.38
N SER A 3 6.37 24.59 -0.76
CA SER A 3 7.76 25.05 -0.90
C SER A 3 8.55 25.08 0.42
N SER A 4 7.88 25.04 1.57
CA SER A 4 8.56 25.00 2.87
C SER A 4 9.34 23.71 3.09
N PHE A 5 8.89 22.60 2.48
CA PHE A 5 9.50 21.28 2.66
C PHE A 5 10.93 21.20 2.12
N ASP A 6 11.27 22.02 1.12
CA ASP A 6 12.65 22.12 0.60
C ASP A 6 13.65 22.70 1.62
N ARG A 7 13.14 23.31 2.69
CA ARG A 7 13.92 23.94 3.75
C ARG A 7 13.83 23.19 5.08
N ALA A 8 13.28 21.97 5.09
CA ALA A 8 13.20 21.18 6.31
C ALA A 8 14.62 20.80 6.77
N ALA A 9 15.02 21.28 7.95
CA ALA A 9 16.30 20.92 8.54
C ALA A 9 16.21 19.62 9.35
N ASP A 10 15.04 19.37 9.95
CA ASP A 10 14.80 18.21 10.79
C ASP A 10 13.35 17.68 10.63
N TRP A 11 13.03 16.64 11.40
CA TRP A 11 11.72 16.01 11.41
C TRP A 11 10.62 16.91 12.00
N ALA A 12 10.97 17.83 12.91
CA ALA A 12 10.00 18.74 13.54
C ALA A 12 9.49 19.79 12.54
N ASP A 13 10.35 20.25 11.64
CA ASP A 13 9.98 21.07 10.50
C ASP A 13 8.93 20.37 9.62
N LEU A 14 9.11 19.08 9.33
CA LEU A 14 8.16 18.31 8.53
C LEU A 14 6.78 18.27 9.19
N ILE A 15 6.69 18.01 10.50
CA ILE A 15 5.42 18.03 11.24
C ILE A 15 4.76 19.42 11.14
N ARG A 16 5.53 20.48 11.34
CA ARG A 16 5.03 21.86 11.24
C ARG A 16 4.53 22.18 9.82
N TYR A 17 5.21 21.70 8.79
CA TYR A 17 4.81 21.93 7.40
C TYR A 17 3.58 21.10 7.01
N LEU A 18 3.47 19.86 7.49
CA LEU A 18 2.26 19.05 7.36
C LEU A 18 1.08 19.72 8.05
N GLN A 19 1.25 20.26 9.26
CA GLN A 19 0.20 21.02 9.94
C GLN A 19 -0.26 22.21 9.09
N ARG A 20 0.67 22.97 8.49
CA ARG A 20 0.31 24.08 7.59
C ARG A 20 -0.46 23.60 6.35
N VAL A 21 -0.16 22.43 5.82
CA VAL A 21 -0.93 21.83 4.72
C VAL A 21 -2.35 21.50 5.19
N ASN A 22 -2.50 20.85 6.35
CA ASN A 22 -3.81 20.53 6.92
C ASN A 22 -4.65 21.78 7.19
N ASP A 23 -4.05 22.85 7.72
CA ASP A 23 -4.73 24.11 7.95
C ASP A 23 -5.23 24.72 6.63
N VAL A 24 -4.46 24.62 5.55
CA VAL A 24 -4.88 25.09 4.21
C VAL A 24 -6.01 24.22 3.67
N LEU A 25 -5.92 22.89 3.77
CA LEU A 25 -6.98 21.98 3.33
C LEU A 25 -8.30 22.29 4.05
N LYS A 26 -8.25 22.46 5.37
CA LYS A 26 -9.40 22.78 6.22
C LYS A 26 -10.01 24.15 5.90
N ARG A 27 -9.19 25.19 5.74
CA ARG A 27 -9.68 26.53 5.34
C ARG A 27 -10.44 26.53 4.02
N HIS A 28 -10.14 25.57 3.15
CA HIS A 28 -10.76 25.43 1.83
C HIS A 28 -11.61 24.16 1.71
N GLU A 29 -12.19 23.66 2.81
CA GLU A 29 -13.00 22.42 2.83
C GLU A 29 -14.24 22.48 1.94
N ASN A 30 -14.81 23.68 1.73
CA ASN A 30 -15.99 23.91 0.89
C ASN A 30 -15.66 24.09 -0.60
N VAL A 31 -14.38 24.10 -0.96
CA VAL A 31 -13.96 24.07 -2.36
C VAL A 31 -14.09 22.62 -2.84
N GLY A 32 -14.60 22.41 -4.05
CA GLY A 32 -14.83 21.08 -4.63
C GLY A 32 -13.60 20.15 -4.62
N PRO A 33 -13.72 18.94 -5.19
CA PRO A 33 -12.74 17.85 -5.04
C PRO A 33 -11.47 18.05 -5.88
N VAL A 34 -10.85 19.21 -5.75
CA VAL A 34 -9.66 19.65 -6.47
C VAL A 34 -8.57 19.95 -5.46
N ILE A 35 -7.44 19.29 -5.65
CA ILE A 35 -6.19 19.57 -4.96
C ILE A 35 -5.22 20.13 -6.01
N PRO A 36 -4.78 21.39 -5.90
CA PRO A 36 -3.74 21.92 -6.77
C PRO A 36 -2.39 21.25 -6.45
N GLU A 37 -1.51 21.15 -7.46
CA GLU A 37 -0.15 20.64 -7.27
C GLU A 37 -0.06 19.22 -6.67
N GLN A 38 -1.00 18.33 -7.02
CA GLN A 38 -1.09 16.98 -6.45
C GLN A 38 0.23 16.21 -6.50
N LEU A 39 0.96 16.31 -7.62
CA LEU A 39 2.23 15.62 -7.78
C LEU A 39 3.27 16.12 -6.77
N LEU A 40 3.35 17.44 -6.56
CA LEU A 40 4.28 18.01 -5.58
C LEU A 40 3.85 17.65 -4.16
N LEU A 41 2.56 17.74 -3.84
CA LEU A 41 2.02 17.34 -2.55
C LEU A 41 2.33 15.86 -2.26
N GLY A 42 2.05 14.97 -3.21
CA GLY A 42 2.35 13.53 -3.10
C GLY A 42 3.83 13.27 -2.83
N LYS A 43 4.74 13.96 -3.53
CA LYS A 43 6.19 13.88 -3.26
C LYS A 43 6.54 14.30 -1.83
N ARG A 44 5.95 15.37 -1.31
CA ARG A 44 6.20 15.83 0.08
C ARG A 44 5.63 14.87 1.11
N LEU A 45 4.45 14.32 0.85
CA LEU A 45 3.86 13.32 1.72
C LEU A 45 4.68 12.02 1.73
N ALA A 46 5.15 11.56 0.57
CA ALA A 46 6.02 10.39 0.48
C ALA A 46 7.36 10.61 1.21
N GLN A 47 7.97 11.79 1.08
CA GLN A 47 9.16 12.17 1.86
C GLN A 47 8.90 12.02 3.37
N CYS A 48 7.74 12.44 3.86
CA CYS A 48 7.39 12.32 5.28
C CYS A 48 7.14 10.88 5.75
N LEU A 49 7.08 9.90 4.86
CA LEU A 49 6.93 8.48 5.18
C LEU A 49 8.25 7.70 5.10
N ASP A 50 9.39 8.38 4.92
CA ASP A 50 10.70 7.73 4.93
C ASP A 50 10.99 7.05 6.29
N SER A 51 11.55 5.86 6.23
CA SER A 51 11.87 5.03 7.41
C SER A 51 12.88 5.65 8.38
N SER A 52 13.65 6.65 7.93
CA SER A 52 14.58 7.40 8.79
C SER A 52 13.88 8.38 9.74
N PHE A 53 12.60 8.70 9.50
CA PHE A 53 11.82 9.58 10.37
C PHE A 53 11.07 8.83 11.46
N GLN A 54 10.79 9.54 12.55
CA GLN A 54 10.07 9.00 13.71
C GLN A 54 8.56 8.86 13.44
N SER A 55 7.90 7.94 14.15
CA SER A 55 6.46 7.67 14.01
C SER A 55 5.57 8.92 14.08
N GLY A 56 5.94 9.95 14.84
CA GLY A 56 5.18 11.20 14.89
C GLY A 56 5.05 11.91 13.53
N VAL A 57 6.09 11.84 12.69
CA VAL A 57 6.05 12.37 11.33
C VAL A 57 5.13 11.52 10.45
N HIS A 58 5.25 10.19 10.55
CA HIS A 58 4.42 9.26 9.79
C HIS A 58 2.94 9.43 10.10
N LEU A 59 2.56 9.48 11.38
CA LEU A 59 1.18 9.69 11.81
C LEU A 59 0.62 11.02 11.29
N LYS A 60 1.41 12.10 11.36
CA LYS A 60 0.99 13.40 10.83
C LYS A 60 0.85 13.39 9.31
N ALA A 61 1.70 12.64 8.61
CA ALA A 61 1.58 12.47 7.17
C ALA A 61 0.31 11.68 6.82
N LEU A 62 0.01 10.58 7.51
CA LEU A 62 -1.20 9.79 7.32
C LEU A 62 -2.49 10.59 7.61
N GLU A 63 -2.49 11.44 8.65
CA GLU A 63 -3.56 12.42 8.88
C GLU A 63 -3.75 13.35 7.67
N THR A 64 -2.64 13.80 7.07
CA THR A 64 -2.68 14.67 5.89
C THR A 64 -3.18 13.93 4.66
N TYR A 65 -2.77 12.67 4.44
CA TYR A 65 -3.36 11.82 3.40
C TYR A 65 -4.87 11.67 3.58
N ARG A 66 -5.34 11.41 4.81
CA ARG A 66 -6.77 11.28 5.13
C ARG A 66 -7.54 12.54 4.74
N ASN A 67 -7.01 13.73 5.05
CA ASN A 67 -7.62 15.00 4.66
C ASN A 67 -7.66 15.19 3.13
N VAL A 68 -6.59 14.80 2.43
CA VAL A 68 -6.53 14.85 0.96
C VAL A 68 -7.55 13.91 0.34
N PHE A 69 -7.60 12.65 0.78
CA PHE A 69 -8.49 11.64 0.23
C PHE A 69 -9.96 11.92 0.52
N THR A 70 -10.28 12.43 1.70
CA THR A 70 -11.63 12.90 2.05
C THR A 70 -12.10 13.99 1.09
N ARG A 71 -11.21 14.92 0.73
CA ARG A 71 -11.53 16.00 -0.21
C ARG A 71 -11.66 15.53 -1.66
N LEU A 72 -10.79 14.62 -2.11
CA LEU A 72 -10.85 14.09 -3.48
C LEU A 72 -12.08 13.20 -3.68
N GLY A 73 -12.44 12.41 -2.67
CA GLY A 73 -13.41 11.32 -2.81
C GLY A 73 -12.89 10.21 -3.73
N PRO A 74 -13.61 9.08 -3.83
CA PRO A 74 -13.13 7.89 -4.53
C PRO A 74 -12.86 8.13 -6.02
N ARG A 75 -13.72 8.90 -6.70
CA ARG A 75 -13.63 9.14 -8.14
C ARG A 75 -12.39 9.96 -8.55
N GLU A 76 -12.06 11.03 -7.82
CA GLU A 76 -10.87 11.83 -8.13
C GLU A 76 -9.60 11.18 -7.57
N LEU A 77 -9.71 10.43 -6.47
CA LEU A 77 -8.61 9.62 -5.94
C LEU A 77 -8.19 8.56 -6.96
N ALA A 78 -9.12 7.86 -7.62
CA ALA A 78 -8.83 6.87 -8.66
C ALA A 78 -7.84 7.39 -9.72
N LYS A 79 -8.04 8.62 -10.18
CA LYS A 79 -7.20 9.28 -11.21
C LYS A 79 -5.80 9.64 -10.71
N SER A 80 -5.60 9.68 -9.40
CA SER A 80 -4.38 10.16 -8.75
C SER A 80 -3.75 9.12 -7.82
N LEU A 81 -4.27 7.88 -7.79
CA LEU A 81 -3.77 6.80 -6.93
C LEU A 81 -2.25 6.61 -7.04
N TYR A 82 -1.70 6.62 -8.25
CA TYR A 82 -0.27 6.44 -8.48
C TYR A 82 0.59 7.52 -7.80
N ILE A 83 0.07 8.73 -7.62
CA ILE A 83 0.77 9.84 -6.97
C ILE A 83 0.96 9.52 -5.49
N TYR A 84 -0.12 9.09 -4.83
CA TYR A 84 -0.17 8.93 -3.38
C TYR A 84 0.30 7.53 -2.91
N SER A 85 0.29 6.53 -3.79
CA SER A 85 0.68 5.15 -3.46
C SER A 85 2.17 5.01 -3.17
N SER A 86 3.02 5.83 -3.80
CA SER A 86 4.49 5.70 -3.75
C SER A 86 5.08 5.74 -2.34
N GLY A 87 4.53 6.57 -1.45
CA GLY A 87 4.96 6.64 -0.05
C GLY A 87 4.25 5.65 0.88
N LEU A 88 3.00 5.30 0.57
CA LEU A 88 2.16 4.45 1.43
C LEU A 88 2.56 2.97 1.35
N PHE A 89 2.79 2.47 0.14
CA PHE A 89 3.06 1.05 -0.10
C PHE A 89 4.26 0.48 0.68
N PRO A 90 5.41 1.16 0.80
CA PRO A 90 6.54 0.63 1.57
C PRO A 90 6.39 0.77 3.10
N LEU A 91 5.36 1.43 3.62
CA LEU A 91 5.30 1.86 5.03
C LEU A 91 5.01 0.72 6.02
N LEU A 92 4.34 -0.36 5.60
CA LEU A 92 3.80 -1.36 6.53
C LEU A 92 4.90 -2.15 7.30
N SER A 93 5.98 -2.56 6.63
CA SER A 93 6.99 -3.46 7.21
C SER A 93 7.68 -2.89 8.45
N ASN A 94 8.15 -1.64 8.36
CA ASN A 94 9.06 -1.04 9.34
C ASN A 94 8.43 0.07 10.19
N SER A 95 7.10 0.09 10.30
CA SER A 95 6.38 1.12 11.04
C SER A 95 5.92 0.64 12.41
N SER A 96 5.79 1.58 13.36
CA SER A 96 5.24 1.30 14.68
C SER A 96 3.77 0.87 14.61
N THR A 97 3.28 0.10 15.60
CA THR A 97 1.88 -0.31 15.74
C THR A 97 0.83 0.76 15.41
N PRO A 98 0.88 2.00 15.95
CA PRO A 98 -0.11 3.02 15.62
C PRO A 98 -0.08 3.42 14.13
N VAL A 99 1.10 3.48 13.52
CA VAL A 99 1.24 3.78 12.09
C VAL A 99 0.69 2.65 11.22
N LYS A 100 0.95 1.38 11.59
CA LYS A 100 0.36 0.22 10.90
C LYS A 100 -1.17 0.28 10.94
N ARG A 101 -1.75 0.56 12.10
CA ARG A 101 -3.20 0.69 12.28
C ARG A 101 -3.77 1.79 11.38
N ASP A 102 -3.21 3.00 11.44
CA ASP A 102 -3.68 4.13 10.65
C ASP A 102 -3.53 3.90 9.14
N LEU A 103 -2.45 3.23 8.71
CA LEU A 103 -2.22 2.87 7.32
C LEU A 103 -3.25 1.88 6.80
N LEU A 104 -3.52 0.80 7.54
CA LEU A 104 -4.50 -0.21 7.14
C LEU A 104 -5.92 0.37 7.12
N SER A 105 -6.28 1.20 8.12
CA SER A 105 -7.55 1.93 8.10
C SER A 105 -7.66 2.86 6.90
N LEU A 106 -6.58 3.52 6.48
CA LEU A 106 -6.57 4.37 5.31
C LEU A 106 -6.80 3.58 4.01
N TYR A 107 -6.28 2.36 3.89
CA TYR A 107 -6.59 1.47 2.77
C TYR A 107 -8.06 1.04 2.77
N GLU A 108 -8.60 0.66 3.93
CA GLU A 108 -10.01 0.27 4.08
C GLU A 108 -10.96 1.44 3.75
N GLU A 109 -10.70 2.61 4.31
CA GLU A 109 -11.59 3.78 4.23
C GLU A 109 -11.52 4.50 2.87
N TYR A 110 -10.37 4.47 2.18
CA TYR A 110 -10.17 5.29 0.98
C TYR A 110 -9.75 4.53 -0.28
N PHE A 111 -9.03 3.42 -0.16
CA PHE A 111 -8.67 2.64 -1.35
C PHE A 111 -9.80 1.71 -1.76
N LEU A 112 -10.36 0.91 -0.85
CA LEU A 112 -11.44 -0.02 -1.20
C LEU A 112 -12.63 0.69 -1.91
N PRO A 113 -13.09 1.88 -1.48
CA PRO A 113 -14.18 2.60 -2.16
C PRO A 113 -13.84 3.10 -3.57
N VAL A 114 -12.58 3.06 -4.01
CA VAL A 114 -12.20 3.37 -5.40
C VAL A 114 -12.75 2.33 -6.39
N GLY A 115 -13.00 1.10 -5.93
CA GLY A 115 -13.61 0.08 -6.77
C GLY A 115 -12.63 -0.56 -7.75
N SER A 116 -13.14 -0.93 -8.93
CA SER A 116 -12.38 -1.62 -9.97
C SER A 116 -11.19 -0.82 -10.53
N ASP A 117 -11.15 0.50 -10.33
CA ASP A 117 -10.00 1.34 -10.69
C ASP A 117 -8.73 1.00 -9.87
N LEU A 118 -8.86 0.24 -8.77
CA LEU A 118 -7.73 -0.32 -8.03
C LEU A 118 -6.85 -1.26 -8.87
N ARG A 119 -7.37 -1.81 -9.98
CA ARG A 119 -6.60 -2.60 -10.95
C ARG A 119 -5.33 -1.89 -11.44
N ASN A 120 -5.34 -0.56 -11.44
CA ASN A 120 -4.21 0.29 -11.84
C ASN A 120 -3.03 0.26 -10.86
N VAL A 121 -3.28 -0.07 -9.58
CA VAL A 121 -2.26 -0.12 -8.52
C VAL A 121 -2.21 -1.48 -7.81
N LEU A 122 -2.92 -2.48 -8.33
CA LEU A 122 -3.13 -3.77 -7.66
C LEU A 122 -1.83 -4.47 -7.29
N ASP A 123 -0.89 -4.55 -8.22
CA ASP A 123 0.42 -5.19 -7.99
C ASP A 123 1.14 -4.57 -6.78
N GLY A 124 1.12 -3.24 -6.67
CA GLY A 124 1.75 -2.52 -5.57
C GLY A 124 0.97 -2.63 -4.25
N LEU A 125 -0.37 -2.63 -4.31
CA LEU A 125 -1.21 -2.76 -3.11
C LEU A 125 -1.13 -4.17 -2.51
N VAL A 126 -1.11 -5.21 -3.34
CA VAL A 126 -0.86 -6.60 -2.90
C VAL A 126 0.50 -6.66 -2.20
N LEU A 127 1.56 -6.18 -2.84
CA LEU A 127 2.91 -6.15 -2.26
C LEU A 127 2.97 -5.38 -0.93
N ALA A 128 2.25 -4.26 -0.84
CA ALA A 128 2.20 -3.42 0.36
C ALA A 128 1.54 -4.11 1.56
N LEU A 129 0.63 -5.05 1.30
CA LEU A 129 -0.14 -5.75 2.33
C LEU A 129 0.57 -7.01 2.85
N LEU A 130 1.37 -7.68 2.01
CA LEU A 130 2.06 -8.94 2.37
C LEU A 130 2.84 -8.91 3.70
N PRO A 131 3.56 -7.83 4.07
CA PRO A 131 4.25 -7.78 5.37
C PRO A 131 3.33 -7.93 6.58
N GLY A 132 2.04 -7.62 6.45
CA GLY A 132 1.05 -7.84 7.50
C GLY A 132 0.73 -9.31 7.75
N LEU A 133 1.21 -10.22 6.89
CA LEU A 133 1.03 -11.67 7.00
C LEU A 133 2.24 -12.40 7.59
N GLU A 134 3.27 -11.68 8.05
CA GLU A 134 4.51 -12.27 8.59
C GLU A 134 4.30 -13.09 9.87
N ASP A 135 3.40 -12.64 10.73
CA ASP A 135 3.14 -13.24 12.04
C ASP A 135 1.64 -13.49 12.21
N GLU A 136 1.25 -14.77 12.17
CA GLU A 136 -0.14 -15.21 12.34
C GLU A 136 -0.74 -14.84 13.71
N THR A 137 0.10 -14.58 14.71
CA THR A 137 -0.33 -14.16 16.05
C THR A 137 -0.53 -12.65 16.17
N SER A 138 -0.12 -11.88 15.15
CA SER A 138 -0.24 -10.43 15.11
C SER A 138 -1.70 -9.99 15.01
N GLU A 139 -2.05 -8.88 15.69
CA GLU A 139 -3.37 -8.25 15.55
C GLU A 139 -3.68 -7.80 14.11
N PHE A 140 -2.64 -7.60 13.29
CA PHE A 140 -2.77 -7.15 11.92
C PHE A 140 -3.02 -8.28 10.91
N TYR A 141 -2.73 -9.54 11.28
CA TYR A 141 -2.81 -10.66 10.35
C TYR A 141 -4.23 -10.83 9.79
N SER A 142 -5.23 -10.86 10.67
CA SER A 142 -6.64 -11.01 10.29
C SER A 142 -7.16 -9.78 9.52
N ILE A 143 -6.69 -8.58 9.88
CA ILE A 143 -7.04 -7.33 9.19
C ILE A 143 -6.53 -7.36 7.74
N VAL A 144 -5.27 -7.75 7.55
CA VAL A 144 -4.66 -7.83 6.21
C VAL A 144 -5.28 -8.94 5.37
N LEU A 145 -5.58 -10.10 5.95
CA LEU A 145 -6.30 -11.16 5.23
C LEU A 145 -7.68 -10.68 4.76
N LYS A 146 -8.42 -9.98 5.63
CA LYS A 146 -9.71 -9.39 5.26
C LYS A 146 -9.54 -8.37 4.14
N LEU A 147 -8.58 -7.44 4.25
CA LEU A 147 -8.31 -6.44 3.22
C LEU A 147 -7.95 -7.05 1.87
N LEU A 148 -7.16 -8.12 1.83
CA LEU A 148 -6.83 -8.83 0.59
C LEU A 148 -8.04 -9.53 -0.03
N ALA A 149 -8.92 -10.11 0.79
CA ALA A 149 -10.17 -10.71 0.33
C ALA A 149 -11.15 -9.66 -0.20
N ASP A 150 -11.30 -8.55 0.50
CA ASP A 150 -12.14 -7.42 0.07
C ASP A 150 -11.59 -6.81 -1.22
N LEU A 151 -10.27 -6.67 -1.34
CA LEU A 151 -9.59 -6.19 -2.54
C LEU A 151 -9.84 -7.11 -3.74
N GLN A 152 -9.75 -8.43 -3.56
CA GLN A 152 -10.08 -9.40 -4.61
C GLN A 152 -11.52 -9.23 -5.10
N SER A 153 -12.47 -9.18 -4.15
CA SER A 153 -13.90 -9.02 -4.45
C SER A 153 -14.20 -7.72 -5.20
N ILE A 154 -13.60 -6.61 -4.76
CA ILE A 154 -13.81 -5.27 -5.35
C ILE A 154 -13.20 -5.14 -6.75
N VAL A 155 -12.06 -5.80 -6.98
CA VAL A 155 -11.42 -5.81 -8.30
C VAL A 155 -12.25 -6.57 -9.32
N ASP A 156 -13.10 -7.53 -8.90
CA ASP A 156 -14.02 -8.29 -9.76
C ASP A 156 -13.33 -8.83 -11.02
N ASP A 157 -12.12 -9.38 -10.83
CA ASP A 157 -11.28 -9.97 -11.86
C ASP A 157 -10.26 -10.90 -11.18
N ASP A 158 -10.70 -12.13 -10.88
CA ASP A 158 -9.90 -13.12 -10.15
C ASP A 158 -8.61 -13.48 -10.89
N LEU A 159 -8.63 -13.46 -12.22
CA LEU A 159 -7.43 -13.70 -13.02
C LEU A 159 -6.43 -12.57 -12.83
N ARG A 160 -6.87 -11.32 -12.86
CA ARG A 160 -6.00 -10.16 -12.60
C ARG A 160 -5.45 -10.16 -11.18
N PHE A 161 -6.28 -10.48 -10.19
CA PHE A 161 -5.82 -10.62 -8.80
C PHE A 161 -4.77 -11.72 -8.68
N SER A 162 -5.02 -12.90 -9.27
CA SER A 162 -4.05 -14.00 -9.33
C SER A 162 -2.74 -13.57 -9.97
N VAL A 163 -2.77 -12.92 -11.14
CA VAL A 163 -1.58 -12.38 -11.81
C VAL A 163 -0.79 -11.45 -10.88
N SER A 164 -1.46 -10.61 -10.09
CA SER A 164 -0.80 -9.74 -9.11
C SER A 164 -0.12 -10.53 -7.99
N LEU A 165 -0.72 -11.62 -7.48
CA LEU A 165 -0.08 -12.50 -6.49
C LEU A 165 1.19 -13.17 -7.06
N TRP A 166 1.12 -13.66 -8.29
CA TRP A 166 2.29 -14.26 -8.96
C TRP A 166 3.38 -13.23 -9.26
N ARG A 167 3.01 -12.00 -9.64
CA ARG A 167 3.98 -10.89 -9.76
C ARG A 167 4.58 -10.51 -8.42
N ALA A 168 3.85 -10.65 -7.33
CA ALA A 168 4.40 -10.41 -6.00
C ALA A 168 5.59 -11.34 -5.70
N LEU A 169 5.59 -12.59 -6.18
CA LEU A 169 6.77 -13.47 -6.06
C LEU A 169 8.02 -12.93 -6.78
N LEU A 170 7.84 -12.23 -7.90
CA LEU A 170 8.96 -11.64 -8.63
C LEU A 170 9.51 -10.39 -7.94
N LEU A 171 8.61 -9.58 -7.39
CA LEU A 171 8.88 -8.22 -6.95
C LEU A 171 9.10 -8.07 -5.43
N ALA A 172 8.57 -8.99 -4.63
CA ALA A 172 8.64 -8.88 -3.17
C ALA A 172 10.09 -9.03 -2.68
N PRO A 173 10.52 -8.16 -1.74
CA PRO A 173 11.83 -8.32 -1.10
C PRO A 173 11.87 -9.58 -0.24
N ASN A 174 10.74 -9.98 0.36
CA ASN A 174 10.58 -11.23 1.09
C ASN A 174 9.60 -12.15 0.36
N ARG A 175 10.13 -13.03 -0.50
CA ARG A 175 9.34 -13.93 -1.35
C ARG A 175 8.55 -14.99 -0.57
N ILE A 176 8.97 -15.32 0.65
CA ILE A 176 8.29 -16.31 1.50
C ILE A 176 6.84 -15.91 1.75
N LEU A 177 6.58 -14.62 2.01
CA LEU A 177 5.23 -14.14 2.33
C LEU A 177 4.30 -14.19 1.12
N ALA A 178 4.82 -13.76 -0.03
CA ALA A 178 4.09 -13.86 -1.29
C ALA A 178 3.73 -15.32 -1.59
N LEU A 179 4.67 -16.24 -1.36
CA LEU A 179 4.48 -17.67 -1.58
C LEU A 179 3.49 -18.29 -0.59
N ALA A 180 3.62 -18.00 0.70
CA ALA A 180 2.72 -18.50 1.73
C ALA A 180 1.27 -18.07 1.47
N PHE A 181 1.07 -16.80 1.09
CA PHE A 181 -0.26 -16.30 0.74
C PHE A 181 -0.78 -16.89 -0.58
N LEU A 182 0.05 -17.03 -1.61
CA LEU A 182 -0.33 -17.68 -2.86
C LEU A 182 -0.79 -19.13 -2.63
N THR A 183 -0.03 -19.90 -1.84
CA THR A 183 -0.39 -21.26 -1.44
C THR A 183 -1.70 -21.30 -0.65
N HIS A 184 -1.94 -20.31 0.23
CA HIS A 184 -3.21 -20.18 0.94
C HIS A 184 -4.39 -20.01 -0.02
N CYS A 185 -4.27 -19.14 -1.02
CA CYS A 185 -5.30 -18.91 -2.03
C CYS A 185 -5.60 -20.18 -2.85
N TYR A 186 -4.57 -20.90 -3.30
CA TYR A 186 -4.77 -22.13 -4.07
C TYR A 186 -5.35 -23.28 -3.25
N ARG A 187 -4.95 -23.44 -1.98
CA ARG A 187 -5.55 -24.45 -1.08
C ARG A 187 -7.03 -24.23 -0.84
N LYS A 188 -7.49 -22.98 -0.92
CA LYS A 188 -8.90 -22.60 -0.78
C LYS A 188 -9.62 -22.43 -2.12
N GLU A 189 -8.94 -22.71 -3.25
CA GLU A 189 -9.45 -22.54 -4.61
C GLU A 189 -10.01 -21.13 -4.87
N THR A 190 -9.43 -20.10 -4.27
CA THR A 190 -9.96 -18.72 -4.35
C THR A 190 -9.50 -17.99 -5.60
N VAL A 191 -8.53 -18.50 -6.36
CA VAL A 191 -7.97 -17.83 -7.54
C VAL A 191 -7.66 -18.83 -8.67
N PRO A 192 -7.84 -18.45 -9.94
CA PRO A 192 -7.44 -19.29 -11.07
C PRO A 192 -5.92 -19.31 -11.24
N LEU A 193 -5.40 -20.30 -11.97
CA LEU A 193 -4.00 -20.33 -12.40
C LEU A 193 -3.78 -19.37 -13.59
N PRO A 194 -2.82 -18.42 -13.52
CA PRO A 194 -2.49 -17.57 -14.66
C PRO A 194 -1.80 -18.32 -15.80
N PRO A 195 -1.67 -17.67 -16.97
CA PRO A 195 -0.92 -18.24 -18.09
C PRO A 195 0.54 -18.57 -17.73
N PRO A 196 1.15 -19.57 -18.41
CA PRO A 196 2.53 -20.00 -18.15
C PRO A 196 3.58 -18.88 -18.22
N GLU A 197 3.34 -17.84 -19.02
CA GLU A 197 4.24 -16.70 -19.19
C GLU A 197 4.38 -15.86 -17.92
N ILE A 198 3.42 -15.95 -16.99
CA ILE A 198 3.48 -15.31 -15.67
C ILE A 198 4.00 -16.30 -14.62
N VAL A 199 3.53 -17.54 -14.68
CA VAL A 199 3.84 -18.59 -13.69
C VAL A 199 5.30 -19.04 -13.77
N ALA A 200 5.80 -19.33 -14.98
CA ALA A 200 7.14 -19.91 -15.14
C ALA A 200 8.27 -18.99 -14.66
N PRO A 201 8.29 -17.67 -14.95
CA PRO A 201 9.30 -16.78 -14.40
C PRO A 201 9.23 -16.68 -12.87
N ALA A 202 8.03 -16.65 -12.30
CA ALA A 202 7.83 -16.56 -10.85
C ALA A 202 8.35 -17.80 -10.11
N LEU A 203 8.02 -19.01 -10.60
CA LEU A 203 8.56 -20.26 -10.06
C LEU A 203 10.08 -20.33 -10.21
N THR A 204 10.61 -19.94 -11.37
CA THR A 204 12.06 -19.94 -11.62
C THR A 204 12.78 -19.01 -10.64
N ALA A 205 12.25 -17.81 -10.42
CA ALA A 205 12.82 -16.86 -9.47
C ALA A 205 12.77 -17.38 -8.03
N ALA A 206 11.66 -18.00 -7.63
CA ALA A 206 11.50 -18.56 -6.30
C ALA A 206 12.40 -19.80 -6.06
N LEU A 207 12.61 -20.65 -7.06
CA LEU A 207 13.53 -21.79 -6.98
C LEU A 207 15.01 -21.37 -7.00
N ALA A 208 15.33 -20.24 -7.63
CA ALA A 208 16.69 -19.68 -7.66
C ALA A 208 17.10 -18.93 -6.38
N GLU A 209 16.17 -18.76 -5.43
CA GLU A 209 16.45 -18.13 -4.13
C GLU A 209 17.52 -18.90 -3.35
N LYS A 210 18.30 -18.18 -2.54
CA LYS A 210 19.28 -18.81 -1.65
C LYS A 210 18.64 -19.40 -0.40
N ASP A 211 17.46 -18.89 -0.04
CA ASP A 211 16.71 -19.35 1.13
C ASP A 211 16.04 -20.70 0.84
N SER A 212 16.46 -21.74 1.56
CA SER A 212 15.93 -23.08 1.41
C SER A 212 14.47 -23.20 1.83
N LEU A 213 13.96 -22.29 2.67
CA LEU A 213 12.54 -22.24 3.02
C LEU A 213 11.69 -21.76 1.85
N VAL A 214 12.17 -20.81 1.04
CA VAL A 214 11.48 -20.42 -0.20
C VAL A 214 11.45 -21.61 -1.14
N GLN A 215 12.60 -22.23 -1.41
CA GLN A 215 12.71 -23.36 -2.32
C GLN A 215 11.77 -24.50 -1.93
N ARG A 216 11.73 -24.84 -0.64
CA ARG A 216 10.86 -25.90 -0.12
C ARG A 216 9.38 -25.58 -0.32
N ASN A 217 8.94 -24.37 0.04
CA ASN A 217 7.54 -23.98 -0.10
C ASN A 217 7.06 -23.94 -1.56
N VAL A 218 7.96 -23.81 -2.55
CA VAL A 218 7.60 -23.90 -3.97
C VAL A 218 7.32 -25.35 -4.39
N LEU A 219 7.97 -26.31 -3.74
CA LEU A 219 7.92 -27.73 -4.07
C LEU A 219 6.81 -28.49 -3.31
N ASP A 220 6.32 -27.92 -2.21
CA ASP A 220 5.23 -28.44 -1.36
C ASP A 220 3.84 -28.03 -1.88
#